data_AF-A0A4V1Q3C2-F1
#
_entry.id   AF-A0A4V1Q3C2-F1
#
_cell.length_a   1.000
_cell.length_b   1.000
_cell.length_c   1.000
_cell.angle_alpha   90.00
_cell.angle_beta   90.00
_cell.angle_gamma   90.00
#
_symmetry.space_group_name_H-M   'P 1'
#
loop_
_entity.id
_entity.type
_entity.pdbx_description
1 polymer ?
#
loop_
_entity_poly.entity_id
_entity_poly.type
_entity_poly.pdbx_seq_one_letter_code
_entity_poly.pdbx_strand_id
1 'polypeptide(L)'
;MVRGTGKFKQKRGGGRSFSKHLGVNEDGASFGNHRSKKDAEDDDDDDDDSEEGSEEEDKEGSEEEEEEGSGEEGGPELTRAERKALKKKQADEKAKKAAAEEVDEEDADLINPNHVTKKMTISDLGSSKELSRREREEKEKREAKEKYWKLHVQGKTHEAQSDLARLAKIRAEREAAQAKRKAEADAKAAEIEAKKQAQQKRKI
;
A
#
# COMPACT_ATOMS: atom_id res chain seq x y z
N MET A 1 8.80 19.45 -40.51
CA MET A 1 8.57 18.11 -41.10
C MET A 1 8.61 17.04 -40.00
N VAL A 2 7.46 16.58 -39.51
CA VAL A 2 7.40 15.39 -38.66
C VAL A 2 7.25 14.18 -39.59
N ARG A 3 8.27 13.32 -39.62
CA ARG A 3 8.30 12.12 -40.46
C ARG A 3 7.27 11.13 -39.91
N GLY A 4 6.37 10.69 -40.79
CA GLY A 4 5.25 9.83 -40.44
C GLY A 4 5.68 8.57 -39.72
N THR A 5 5.04 8.29 -38.58
CA THR A 5 5.09 6.98 -37.96
C THR A 5 4.38 6.01 -38.90
N GLY A 6 5.14 5.05 -39.42
CA GLY A 6 4.66 4.05 -40.37
C GLY A 6 3.48 3.25 -39.85
N LYS A 7 2.82 2.51 -40.76
CA LYS A 7 1.58 1.72 -40.63
C LYS A 7 1.60 0.58 -39.59
N PHE A 8 2.36 0.68 -38.50
CA PHE A 8 2.42 -0.32 -37.44
C PHE A 8 1.73 0.22 -36.19
N LYS A 9 0.60 -0.40 -35.82
CA LYS A 9 -0.06 -0.15 -34.54
C LYS A 9 0.88 -0.59 -33.42
N GLN A 10 1.36 0.34 -32.60
CA GLN A 10 2.07 0.00 -31.36
C GLN A 10 1.10 -0.78 -30.46
N LYS A 11 1.27 -2.09 -30.34
CA LYS A 11 0.54 -2.91 -29.37
C LYS A 11 1.10 -2.58 -27.98
N ARG A 12 0.38 -1.73 -27.23
CA ARG A 12 0.64 -1.56 -25.79
C ARG A 12 0.42 -2.92 -25.12
N GLY A 13 1.43 -3.39 -24.40
CA GLY A 13 1.62 -4.78 -23.98
C GLY A 13 0.38 -5.45 -23.37
N GLY A 14 0.19 -6.73 -23.73
CA GLY A 14 -0.78 -7.61 -23.09
C GLY A 14 -0.44 -7.78 -21.61
N GLY A 15 -1.47 -7.69 -20.75
CA GLY A 15 -1.31 -7.77 -19.31
C GLY A 15 -0.57 -9.04 -18.87
N ARG A 16 0.22 -8.93 -17.79
CA ARG A 16 0.95 -10.06 -17.21
C ARG A 16 -0.05 -11.11 -16.73
N SER A 17 -0.13 -12.24 -17.42
CA SER A 17 -0.92 -13.39 -16.98
C SER A 17 -0.19 -14.08 -15.83
N PHE A 18 -0.49 -13.69 -14.60
CA PHE A 18 -0.15 -14.53 -13.47
C PHE A 18 -0.95 -15.83 -13.60
N SER A 19 -0.29 -16.96 -13.41
CA SER A 19 -0.87 -18.29 -13.50
C SER A 19 -2.00 -18.43 -12.48
N LYS A 20 -3.23 -18.15 -12.92
CA LYS A 20 -4.48 -18.23 -12.13
C LYS A 20 -4.80 -19.64 -11.61
N HIS A 21 -3.97 -20.63 -11.96
CA HIS A 21 -4.16 -22.04 -11.63
C HIS A 21 -3.00 -22.64 -10.82
N LEU A 22 -2.13 -21.80 -10.24
CA LEU A 22 -1.15 -22.26 -9.27
C LEU A 22 -1.73 -22.12 -7.85
N GLY A 23 -1.98 -23.25 -7.20
CA GLY A 23 -2.22 -23.29 -5.76
C GLY A 23 -0.89 -23.16 -5.00
N VAL A 24 -0.91 -22.52 -3.83
CA VAL A 24 0.27 -22.40 -2.96
C VAL A 24 0.11 -23.37 -1.78
N ASN A 25 1.10 -24.22 -1.55
CA ASN A 25 1.12 -25.14 -0.41
C ASN A 25 1.54 -24.43 0.88
N GLU A 26 1.39 -25.09 2.03
CA GLU A 26 1.73 -24.56 3.36
C GLU A 26 3.21 -24.09 3.47
N ASP A 27 4.10 -24.67 2.67
CA ASP A 27 5.51 -24.30 2.55
C ASP A 27 5.78 -23.14 1.56
N GLY A 28 4.75 -22.52 0.98
CA GLY A 28 4.87 -21.41 0.04
C GLY A 28 5.27 -21.80 -1.39
N ALA A 29 5.38 -23.10 -1.69
CA ALA A 29 5.69 -23.61 -3.02
C ALA A 29 4.43 -23.70 -3.91
N SER A 30 4.54 -23.18 -5.15
CA SER A 30 3.47 -23.20 -6.15
C SER A 30 3.32 -24.58 -6.80
N PHE A 31 2.12 -25.15 -6.83
CA PHE A 31 1.83 -26.39 -7.58
C PHE A 31 0.74 -26.14 -8.64
N GLY A 32 0.85 -26.81 -9.79
CA GLY A 32 -0.12 -26.71 -10.87
C GLY A 32 -1.36 -27.55 -10.61
N ASN A 33 -2.53 -26.92 -10.53
CA ASN A 33 -3.82 -27.61 -10.45
C ASN A 33 -4.24 -28.07 -11.85
N HIS A 34 -3.51 -29.03 -12.43
CA HIS A 34 -3.99 -29.74 -13.61
C HIS A 34 -5.06 -30.74 -13.18
N ARG A 35 -6.34 -30.33 -13.22
CA ARG A 35 -7.44 -31.29 -13.25
C ARG A 35 -7.27 -32.11 -14.52
N SER A 36 -7.01 -33.41 -14.38
CA SER A 36 -7.01 -34.33 -15.50
C SER A 36 -8.35 -34.23 -16.21
N LYS A 37 -8.30 -34.16 -17.54
CA LYS A 37 -9.44 -34.04 -18.48
C LYS A 37 -10.44 -35.22 -18.44
N LYS A 38 -10.47 -35.99 -17.35
CA LYS A 38 -11.26 -37.22 -17.19
C LYS A 38 -12.55 -37.03 -16.38
N ASP A 39 -12.71 -35.88 -15.71
CA ASP A 39 -13.86 -35.60 -14.82
C ASP A 39 -14.76 -34.45 -15.31
N ALA A 40 -14.78 -34.13 -16.60
CA ALA A 40 -15.47 -32.94 -17.15
C ALA A 40 -16.42 -33.28 -18.32
N GLU A 41 -17.16 -34.38 -18.24
CA GLU A 41 -18.18 -34.77 -19.22
C GLU A 41 -19.61 -34.74 -18.66
N ASP A 42 -19.92 -33.87 -17.70
CA ASP A 42 -21.29 -33.75 -17.17
C ASP A 42 -21.55 -32.30 -16.71
N ASP A 43 -21.88 -31.43 -17.67
CA ASP A 43 -22.79 -30.27 -17.58
C ASP A 43 -22.63 -29.43 -18.87
N ASP A 44 -23.44 -29.75 -19.88
CA ASP A 44 -23.56 -29.01 -21.14
C ASP A 44 -25.06 -28.80 -21.36
N ASP A 45 -25.58 -27.62 -21.01
CA ASP A 45 -26.83 -27.02 -21.51
C ASP A 45 -26.98 -25.63 -20.88
N ASP A 46 -26.77 -24.56 -21.65
CA ASP A 46 -27.86 -23.72 -22.15
C ASP A 46 -27.27 -22.59 -22.99
N ASP A 47 -27.73 -22.54 -24.23
CA ASP A 47 -27.37 -21.63 -25.30
C ASP A 47 -28.29 -20.39 -25.26
N ASP A 48 -27.94 -19.42 -26.08
CA ASP A 48 -28.87 -18.54 -26.80
C ASP A 48 -29.07 -17.07 -26.35
N ASP A 49 -28.82 -16.21 -27.36
CA ASP A 49 -29.45 -14.93 -27.73
C ASP A 49 -29.53 -13.76 -26.72
N SER A 50 -29.54 -12.47 -27.07
CA SER A 50 -29.26 -11.63 -28.26
C SER A 50 -29.97 -10.30 -27.99
N GLU A 51 -29.38 -9.18 -28.48
CA GLU A 51 -30.02 -7.86 -28.64
C GLU A 51 -30.50 -7.19 -27.31
N GLU A 52 -30.68 -5.89 -27.10
CA GLU A 52 -30.60 -4.59 -27.77
C GLU A 52 -30.84 -3.57 -26.63
N GLY A 53 -30.31 -2.34 -26.72
CA GLY A 53 -30.63 -1.32 -25.71
C GLY A 53 -29.71 -0.11 -25.69
N SER A 54 -29.63 0.56 -26.82
CA SER A 54 -29.11 1.92 -26.96
C SER A 54 -30.03 2.93 -26.26
N GLU A 55 -29.49 3.83 -25.45
CA GLU A 55 -30.10 5.15 -25.24
C GLU A 55 -29.01 6.20 -25.01
N GLU A 56 -28.97 7.13 -25.96
CA GLU A 56 -28.20 8.37 -25.94
C GLU A 56 -28.88 9.39 -25.01
N GLU A 57 -28.09 10.31 -24.44
CA GLU A 57 -28.51 11.71 -24.39
C GLU A 57 -27.33 12.63 -24.76
N ASP A 58 -27.61 13.44 -25.77
CA ASP A 58 -26.88 14.52 -26.44
C ASP A 58 -26.33 15.58 -25.43
N LYS A 59 -25.11 16.13 -25.57
CA LYS A 59 -24.74 17.39 -26.29
C LYS A 59 -25.71 18.54 -25.98
N GLU A 60 -25.27 19.72 -25.53
CA GLU A 60 -24.38 20.74 -26.14
C GLU A 60 -23.78 21.58 -24.98
N GLY A 61 -22.64 22.28 -25.03
CA GLY A 61 -22.04 23.09 -26.07
C GLY A 61 -21.70 24.48 -25.47
N SER A 62 -20.66 25.11 -26.01
CA SER A 62 -20.27 26.52 -25.84
C SER A 62 -19.17 26.85 -24.83
N GLU A 63 -17.99 27.09 -25.44
CA GLU A 63 -17.01 28.13 -25.16
C GLU A 63 -17.57 29.34 -24.40
N GLU A 64 -16.83 29.87 -23.43
CA GLU A 64 -16.04 31.09 -23.60
C GLU A 64 -15.21 31.37 -22.34
N GLU A 65 -14.14 32.12 -22.56
CA GLU A 65 -13.22 32.62 -21.54
C GLU A 65 -13.95 33.47 -20.50
N GLU A 66 -13.41 33.55 -19.28
CA GLU A 66 -13.03 34.83 -18.66
C GLU A 66 -12.12 34.53 -17.46
N GLU A 67 -11.01 35.27 -17.41
CA GLU A 67 -10.26 35.50 -16.18
C GLU A 67 -11.23 36.00 -15.09
N GLU A 68 -11.09 35.53 -13.86
CA GLU A 68 -10.87 36.45 -12.75
C GLU A 68 -10.40 35.74 -11.48
N GLY A 69 -9.28 36.25 -10.96
CA GLY A 69 -9.11 36.53 -9.54
C GLY A 69 -9.20 35.39 -8.53
N SER A 70 -8.11 34.62 -8.36
CA SER A 70 -7.77 34.14 -7.02
C SER A 70 -6.68 35.02 -6.42
N GLY A 71 -7.11 35.89 -5.52
CA GLY A 71 -6.24 36.68 -4.68
C GLY A 71 -5.51 35.76 -3.69
N GLU A 72 -4.20 35.95 -3.62
CA GLU A 72 -3.44 35.63 -2.41
C GLU A 72 -2.56 36.84 -2.11
N GLU A 73 -2.93 37.54 -1.04
CA GLU A 73 -2.21 38.65 -0.46
C GLU A 73 -0.85 38.19 0.07
N GLY A 74 0.19 39.01 -0.10
CA GLY A 74 1.40 38.91 0.74
C GLY A 74 2.76 38.93 0.06
N GLY A 75 2.93 39.53 -1.12
CA GLY A 75 4.26 39.75 -1.72
C GLY A 75 4.31 41.05 -2.53
N PRO A 76 5.50 41.66 -2.74
CA PRO A 76 5.61 42.89 -3.52
C PRO A 76 4.99 42.65 -4.90
N GLU A 77 4.17 43.58 -5.38
CA GLU A 77 3.54 43.54 -6.69
C GLU A 77 4.61 43.60 -7.79
N LEU A 78 5.26 42.47 -8.03
CA LEU A 78 6.27 42.32 -9.06
C LEU A 78 5.58 42.42 -10.41
N THR A 79 6.02 43.39 -11.20
CA THR A 79 5.53 43.61 -12.56
C THR A 79 5.67 42.32 -13.39
N ARG A 80 4.86 42.16 -14.45
CA ARG A 80 4.91 40.98 -15.34
C ARG A 80 6.33 40.70 -15.87
N ALA A 81 7.16 41.74 -16.00
CA ALA A 81 8.57 41.63 -16.38
C ALA A 81 9.44 40.99 -15.28
N GLU A 82 9.25 41.39 -14.02
CA GLU A 82 9.98 40.86 -12.87
C GLU A 82 9.61 39.40 -12.58
N ARG A 83 8.33 39.02 -12.71
CA ARG A 83 7.91 37.61 -12.62
C ARG A 83 8.57 36.73 -13.67
N LYS A 84 8.69 37.22 -14.91
CA LYS A 84 9.39 36.49 -15.99
C LYS A 84 10.89 36.38 -15.73
N ALA A 85 11.52 37.44 -15.21
CA ALA A 85 12.94 37.44 -14.87
C ALA A 85 13.26 36.48 -13.72
N LEU A 86 12.42 36.43 -12.68
CA LEU A 86 12.56 35.47 -11.57
C LEU A 86 12.36 34.03 -12.04
N LYS A 87 11.35 33.77 -12.88
CA LYS A 87 11.13 32.43 -13.45
C LYS A 87 12.32 31.98 -14.31
N LYS A 88 12.93 32.89 -15.07
CA LYS A 88 14.14 32.60 -15.86
C LYS A 88 15.34 32.33 -14.95
N LYS A 89 15.58 33.15 -13.92
CA LYS A 89 16.65 32.94 -12.94
C LYS A 89 16.49 31.61 -12.18
N GLN A 90 15.27 31.27 -11.77
CA GLN A 90 14.98 29.98 -11.12
C GLN A 90 15.20 28.79 -12.07
N ALA A 91 14.86 28.93 -13.36
CA ALA A 91 15.15 27.90 -14.35
C ALA A 91 16.66 27.72 -14.58
N ASP A 92 17.43 28.82 -14.64
CA ASP A 92 18.89 28.78 -14.80
C ASP A 92 19.58 28.20 -13.55
N GLU A 93 19.10 28.51 -12.35
CA GLU A 93 19.58 27.92 -11.09
C GLU A 93 19.24 26.43 -10.97
N LYS A 94 18.03 26.04 -11.40
CA LYS A 94 17.62 24.63 -11.41
C LYS A 94 18.45 23.84 -12.45
N ALA A 95 18.76 24.43 -13.60
CA ALA A 95 19.64 23.82 -14.59
C ALA A 95 21.08 23.68 -14.08
N LYS A 96 21.61 24.68 -13.36
CA LYS A 96 22.93 24.61 -12.72
C LYS A 96 22.98 23.58 -11.58
N LYS A 97 21.92 23.45 -10.79
CA LYS A 97 21.83 22.43 -9.74
C LYS A 97 21.71 21.03 -10.33
N ALA A 98 20.86 20.85 -11.34
CA ALA A 98 20.75 19.56 -12.04
C ALA A 98 22.08 19.16 -12.70
N ALA A 99 22.83 20.08 -13.30
CA ALA A 99 24.14 19.79 -13.87
C ALA A 99 25.23 19.54 -12.80
N ALA A 100 25.08 20.07 -11.59
CA ALA A 100 25.99 19.78 -10.48
C ALA A 100 25.63 18.45 -9.79
N GLU A 101 24.34 18.13 -9.70
CA GLU A 101 23.79 16.90 -9.10
C GLU A 101 23.97 15.70 -10.03
N GLU A 102 23.84 15.86 -11.36
CA GLU A 102 24.13 14.82 -12.36
C GLU A 102 25.61 14.41 -12.33
N VAL A 103 26.52 15.36 -12.11
CA VAL A 103 27.95 15.06 -11.95
C VAL A 103 28.22 14.39 -10.60
N ASP A 104 27.55 14.79 -9.52
CA ASP A 104 27.75 14.21 -8.19
C ASP A 104 27.11 12.80 -8.05
N GLU A 105 26.03 12.51 -8.79
CA GLU A 105 25.35 11.21 -8.78
C GLU A 105 26.03 10.16 -9.66
N GLU A 106 26.62 10.57 -10.80
CA GLU A 106 27.42 9.67 -11.66
C GLU A 106 28.86 9.46 -11.12
N ASP A 107 29.43 10.42 -10.37
CA ASP A 107 30.75 10.34 -9.74
C ASP A 107 30.71 9.93 -8.24
N ALA A 108 29.54 9.64 -7.66
CA ALA A 108 29.44 9.16 -6.27
C ALA A 108 30.25 7.87 -6.01
N ASP A 109 30.42 7.05 -7.05
CA ASP A 109 31.23 5.82 -7.00
C ASP A 109 32.71 6.06 -7.38
N LEU A 110 33.07 7.28 -7.85
CA LEU A 110 34.40 7.69 -8.31
C LEU A 110 35.05 8.76 -7.40
N ILE A 111 34.69 8.76 -6.11
CA ILE A 111 35.27 9.68 -5.12
C ILE A 111 36.78 9.45 -5.02
N ASN A 112 37.55 10.33 -5.65
CA ASN A 112 39.01 10.29 -5.59
C ASN A 112 39.47 10.55 -4.15
N PRO A 113 40.16 9.60 -3.49
CA PRO A 113 40.58 9.75 -2.09
C PRO A 113 41.62 10.87 -1.88
N ASN A 114 42.24 11.38 -2.94
CA ASN A 114 43.09 12.58 -2.88
C ASN A 114 42.31 13.91 -2.99
N HIS A 115 41.01 13.88 -3.30
CA HIS A 115 40.15 15.06 -3.32
C HIS A 115 39.60 15.35 -1.92
N VAL A 116 40.50 15.73 -1.00
CA VAL A 116 40.13 16.09 0.37
C VAL A 116 39.86 17.59 0.42
N THR A 117 38.59 18.00 0.33
CA THR A 117 38.19 19.42 0.32
C THR A 117 38.41 20.12 1.67
N LYS A 118 38.50 19.37 2.77
CA LYS A 118 38.74 19.89 4.13
C LYS A 118 39.70 18.99 4.89
N LYS A 119 40.82 19.54 5.36
CA LYS A 119 41.83 18.83 6.16
C LYS A 119 41.46 18.94 7.64
N MET A 120 41.01 17.85 8.25
CA MET A 120 40.69 17.78 9.68
C MET A 120 41.99 17.76 10.51
N THR A 121 42.05 18.49 11.62
CA THR A 121 43.20 18.48 12.54
C THR A 121 43.00 17.45 13.64
N ILE A 122 44.10 16.95 14.24
CA ILE A 122 44.08 15.91 15.29
C ILE A 122 43.22 16.34 16.50
N SER A 123 43.11 17.65 16.76
CA SER A 123 42.27 18.21 17.81
C SER A 123 40.76 18.09 17.53
N ASP A 124 40.33 18.02 16.26
CA ASP A 124 38.91 17.91 15.86
C ASP A 124 38.39 16.46 15.89
N LEU A 125 39.27 15.48 16.12
CA LEU A 125 38.91 14.07 16.29
C LEU A 125 38.35 13.75 17.69
N GLY A 126 38.61 14.63 18.67
CA GLY A 126 38.17 14.45 20.06
C GLY A 126 36.89 15.22 20.43
N SER A 127 36.49 16.21 19.64
CA SER A 127 35.24 16.95 19.85
C SER A 127 34.07 16.21 19.23
N SER A 128 33.05 15.89 20.04
CA SER A 128 31.78 15.38 19.53
C SER A 128 31.23 16.37 18.53
N LYS A 129 31.19 15.99 17.25
CA LYS A 129 30.61 16.81 16.18
C LYS A 129 29.18 17.11 16.59
N GLU A 130 28.90 18.38 16.88
CA GLU A 130 27.53 18.80 17.11
C GLU A 130 26.74 18.52 15.84
N LEU A 131 25.79 17.60 15.95
CA LEU A 131 24.96 17.18 14.83
C LEU A 131 24.38 18.41 14.16
N SER A 132 24.51 18.46 12.84
CA SER A 132 23.88 19.48 12.02
C SER A 132 22.40 19.57 12.39
N ARG A 133 21.79 20.76 12.29
CA ARG A 133 20.34 20.94 12.52
C ARG A 133 19.51 19.87 11.79
N ARG A 134 19.90 19.56 10.56
CA ARG A 134 19.30 18.51 9.74
C ARG A 134 19.46 17.11 10.37
N GLU A 135 20.64 16.80 10.89
CA GLU A 135 20.92 15.52 11.52
C GLU A 135 20.19 15.37 12.87
N ARG A 136 19.98 16.46 13.61
CA ARG A 136 19.16 16.46 14.84
C ARG A 136 17.71 16.14 14.52
N GLU A 137 17.12 16.86 13.56
CA GLU A 137 15.74 16.64 13.12
C GLU A 137 15.55 15.22 12.54
N GLU A 138 16.52 14.69 11.80
CA GLU A 138 16.48 13.31 11.30
C GLU A 138 16.56 12.27 12.42
N LYS A 139 17.37 12.50 13.47
CA LYS A 139 17.41 11.61 14.64
C LYS A 139 16.11 11.67 15.45
N GLU A 140 15.58 12.86 15.70
CA GLU A 140 14.30 13.02 16.39
C GLU A 140 13.16 12.34 15.62
N LYS A 141 13.15 12.44 14.29
CA LYS A 141 12.18 11.74 13.45
C LYS A 141 12.33 10.22 13.54
N ARG A 142 13.56 9.69 13.60
CA ARG A 142 13.81 8.25 13.82
C ARG A 142 13.34 7.83 15.21
N GLU A 143 13.71 8.56 16.24
CA GLU A 143 13.29 8.28 17.62
C GLU A 143 11.77 8.36 17.80
N ALA A 144 11.09 9.31 17.15
CA ALA A 144 9.64 9.43 17.20
C ALA A 144 8.95 8.22 16.55
N LYS A 145 9.47 7.75 15.42
CA LYS A 145 9.01 6.52 14.77
C LYS A 145 9.25 5.29 15.65
N GLU A 146 10.43 5.17 16.25
CA GLU A 146 10.75 4.07 17.16
C GLU A 146 9.86 4.08 18.41
N LYS A 147 9.60 5.26 19.00
CA LYS A 147 8.66 5.43 20.11
C LYS A 147 7.25 5.02 19.71
N TYR A 148 6.79 5.45 18.54
CA TYR A 148 5.49 5.05 18.00
C TYR A 148 5.43 3.53 17.80
N TRP A 149 6.41 2.91 17.14
CA TRP A 149 6.47 1.47 16.96
C TRP A 149 6.50 0.72 18.28
N LYS A 150 7.29 1.20 19.26
CA LYS A 150 7.34 0.63 20.60
C LYS A 150 5.97 0.68 21.29
N LEU A 151 5.25 1.80 21.20
CA LEU A 151 3.90 1.92 21.75
C LEU A 151 2.88 1.06 20.99
N HIS A 152 3.04 0.94 19.67
CA HIS A 152 2.17 0.12 18.83
C HIS A 152 2.32 -1.36 19.15
N VAL A 153 3.56 -1.84 19.27
CA VAL A 153 3.86 -3.22 19.72
C VAL A 153 3.35 -3.47 21.13
N GLN A 154 3.40 -2.46 22.02
CA GLN A 154 2.80 -2.55 23.35
C GLN A 154 1.26 -2.53 23.35
N GLY A 155 0.61 -2.33 22.20
CA GLY A 155 -0.85 -2.24 22.12
C GLY A 155 -1.43 -0.94 22.69
N LYS A 156 -0.61 0.12 22.82
CA LYS A 156 -1.03 1.41 23.43
C LYS A 156 -1.47 2.45 22.40
N THR A 157 -1.19 2.24 21.12
CA THR A 157 -1.73 3.10 20.05
C THR A 157 -3.22 2.81 19.87
N HIS A 158 -3.98 3.82 19.48
CA HIS A 158 -5.43 3.67 19.25
C HIS A 158 -5.76 2.55 18.24
N GLU A 159 -4.93 2.43 17.20
CA GLU A 159 -5.03 1.35 16.20
C GLU A 159 -4.85 -0.02 16.84
N ALA A 160 -3.77 -0.23 17.59
CA ALA A 160 -3.51 -1.53 18.21
C ALA A 160 -4.53 -1.87 19.31
N GLN A 161 -5.01 -0.87 20.06
CA GLN A 161 -6.11 -1.05 21.01
C GLN A 161 -7.40 -1.49 20.32
N SER A 162 -7.72 -0.90 19.16
CA SER A 162 -8.91 -1.27 18.39
C SER A 162 -8.84 -2.70 17.88
N ASP A 163 -7.66 -3.14 17.42
CA ASP A 163 -7.46 -4.52 16.96
C ASP A 163 -7.51 -5.52 18.13
N LEU A 164 -6.87 -5.21 19.25
CA LEU A 164 -6.98 -6.00 20.47
C LEU A 164 -8.44 -6.10 20.96
N ALA A 165 -9.21 -5.02 20.90
CA ALA A 165 -10.63 -5.02 21.24
C ALA A 165 -11.46 -5.88 20.27
N ARG A 166 -11.17 -5.84 18.97
CA ARG A 166 -11.78 -6.73 17.97
C ARG A 166 -11.47 -8.20 18.27
N LEU A 167 -10.19 -8.52 18.54
CA LEU A 167 -9.78 -9.87 18.90
C LEU A 167 -10.41 -10.34 20.21
N ALA A 168 -10.55 -9.46 21.21
CA ALA A 168 -11.21 -9.77 22.47
C ALA A 168 -12.70 -10.14 22.26
N LYS A 169 -13.43 -9.42 21.40
CA LYS A 169 -14.81 -9.76 21.04
C LYS A 169 -14.90 -11.15 20.42
N ILE A 170 -14.03 -11.46 19.45
CA ILE A 170 -14.00 -12.78 18.81
C ILE A 170 -13.67 -13.89 19.83
N ARG A 171 -12.73 -13.66 20.75
CA ARG A 171 -12.43 -14.62 21.83
C ARG A 171 -13.65 -14.85 22.72
N ALA A 172 -14.34 -13.78 23.13
CA ALA A 172 -15.55 -13.88 23.95
C ALA A 172 -16.68 -14.62 23.23
N GLU A 173 -16.90 -14.35 21.94
CA GLU A 173 -17.89 -15.06 21.12
C GLU A 173 -17.56 -16.55 20.98
N ARG A 174 -16.29 -16.88 20.75
CA ARG A 174 -15.83 -18.28 20.67
C ARG A 174 -15.98 -18.99 22.01
N GLU A 175 -15.62 -18.35 23.11
CA GLU A 175 -15.77 -18.92 24.44
C GLU A 175 -17.25 -19.14 24.79
N ALA A 176 -18.11 -18.15 24.53
CA ALA A 176 -19.55 -18.28 24.72
C ALA A 176 -20.15 -19.40 23.85
N ALA A 177 -19.73 -19.53 22.60
CA ALA A 177 -20.15 -20.62 21.73
C ALA A 177 -19.66 -21.99 22.21
N GLN A 178 -18.42 -22.09 22.70
CA GLN A 178 -17.89 -23.31 23.30
C GLN A 178 -18.61 -23.66 24.60
N ALA A 179 -18.92 -22.68 25.44
CA ALA A 179 -19.68 -22.87 26.67
C ALA A 179 -21.11 -23.36 26.37
N LYS A 180 -21.79 -22.77 25.38
CA LYS A 180 -23.10 -23.24 24.91
C LYS A 180 -23.04 -24.68 24.40
N ARG A 181 -22.04 -25.01 23.55
CA ARG A 181 -21.85 -26.38 23.06
C ARG A 181 -21.58 -27.38 24.17
N LYS A 182 -20.78 -27.01 25.18
CA LYS A 182 -20.52 -27.86 26.36
C LYS A 182 -21.79 -28.07 27.18
N ALA A 183 -22.53 -27.00 27.49
CA ALA A 183 -23.78 -27.09 28.24
C ALA A 183 -24.83 -27.95 27.51
N GLU A 184 -24.97 -27.83 26.20
CA GLU A 184 -25.86 -28.68 25.41
C GLU A 184 -25.40 -30.14 25.37
N ALA A 185 -24.08 -30.39 25.30
CA ALA A 185 -23.53 -31.74 25.35
C ALA A 185 -23.75 -32.40 26.72
N ASP A 186 -23.52 -31.65 27.80
CA ASP A 186 -23.72 -32.12 29.18
C ASP A 186 -25.21 -32.38 29.46
N ALA A 187 -26.12 -31.52 28.98
CA ALA A 187 -27.56 -31.74 29.08
C ALA A 187 -28.00 -33.00 28.32
N LYS A 188 -27.53 -33.18 27.07
CA LYS A 188 -27.80 -34.40 26.29
C LYS A 188 -27.23 -35.65 26.95
N ALA A 189 -26.02 -35.58 27.54
CA ALA A 189 -25.42 -36.68 28.26
C ALA A 189 -26.25 -37.05 29.50
N ALA A 190 -26.66 -36.06 30.31
CA ALA A 190 -27.50 -36.26 31.48
C ALA A 190 -28.87 -36.87 31.11
N GLU A 191 -29.50 -36.44 30.00
CA GLU A 191 -30.73 -37.06 29.51
C GLU A 191 -30.54 -38.51 29.08
N ILE A 192 -29.45 -38.82 28.39
CA ILE A 192 -29.12 -40.20 27.96
C ILE A 192 -28.88 -41.07 29.20
N GLU A 193 -28.15 -40.56 30.19
CA GLU A 193 -27.90 -41.27 31.45
C GLU A 193 -29.20 -41.49 32.23
N ALA A 194 -30.05 -40.47 32.36
CA ALA A 194 -31.35 -40.60 33.01
C ALA A 194 -32.24 -41.64 32.29
N LYS A 195 -32.28 -41.63 30.94
CA LYS A 195 -32.99 -42.64 30.14
C LYS A 195 -32.42 -44.04 30.35
N LYS A 196 -31.09 -44.19 30.38
CA LYS A 196 -30.41 -45.48 30.67
C LYS A 196 -30.74 -45.99 32.08
N GLN A 197 -30.68 -45.12 33.09
CA GLN A 197 -31.02 -45.48 34.48
C GLN A 197 -32.50 -45.89 34.61
N ALA A 198 -33.42 -45.17 33.97
CA ALA A 198 -34.83 -45.52 33.96
C ALA A 198 -35.09 -46.89 33.29
N GLN A 199 -34.40 -47.17 32.18
CA GLN A 199 -34.49 -48.48 31.50
C GLN A 199 -33.93 -49.62 32.36
N GLN A 200 -32.83 -49.40 33.10
CA GLN A 200 -32.28 -50.38 34.02
C GLN A 200 -33.23 -50.67 35.18
N LYS A 201 -33.85 -49.64 35.77
CA LYS A 201 -34.86 -49.81 36.83
C LYS A 201 -36.12 -50.54 36.36
N ARG A 202 -36.51 -50.40 35.08
CA ARG A 202 -37.66 -51.12 34.50
C ARG A 202 -37.40 -52.60 34.18
N LYS A 203 -36.12 -53.02 34.14
CA LYS A 203 -35.71 -54.40 33.83
C LYS A 203 -35.57 -55.28 35.08
N ILE A 204 -35.67 -54.71 36.27
CA ILE A 204 -35.68 -55.39 37.58
C ILE A 204 -37.14 -55.53 38.01
#